data_AF-A0A433IAZ6-F1
#
_entry.id   AF-A0A433IAZ6-F1
#
_cell.length_a   1.000
_cell.length_b   1.000
_cell.length_c   1.000
_cell.angle_alpha   90.00
_cell.angle_beta   90.00
_cell.angle_gamma   90.00
#
_symmetry.space_group_name_H-M   'P 1'
#
loop_
_entity.id
_entity.type
_entity.pdbx_description
1 polymer ?
#
loop_
_entity_poly.entity_id
_entity_poly.type
_entity_poly.pdbx_seq_one_letter_code
_entity_poly.pdbx_strand_id
1 'polypeptide(L)'
;NRGFEPHLVLYPFTEWQRISAELNRLNLYVKKNRDFIRYFHRGATELELDGSGRLLLPRRLLDYAGISEAVILLAYANRIECWDPLRYEQLLSDEPADFARLAEEIMGGTDAAESGELLPGFRDLPPGPPNARH
;
A
#
# COMPACT_ATOMS: atom_id res chain seq x y z
N ASN A 1 -9.88 -3.56 -1.92
CA ASN A 1 -10.06 -3.47 -0.47
C ASN A 1 -10.06 -2.01 -0.02
N ARG A 2 -10.51 -1.68 1.20
CA ARG A 2 -10.31 -0.35 1.80
C ARG A 2 -8.93 -0.27 2.46
N GLY A 3 -8.22 0.84 2.24
CA GLY A 3 -6.96 1.16 2.92
C GLY A 3 -7.16 1.57 4.38
N PHE A 4 -6.06 1.84 5.08
CA PHE A 4 -6.09 2.39 6.44
C PHE A 4 -6.49 3.86 6.45
N GLU A 5 -6.02 4.60 5.45
CA GLU A 5 -6.48 5.93 5.10
C GLU A 5 -7.68 5.85 4.12
N PRO A 6 -8.32 6.99 3.78
CA PRO A 6 -9.45 7.04 2.85
C PRO A 6 -9.08 6.79 1.37
N HIS A 7 -8.49 5.63 1.07
CA HIS A 7 -8.10 5.14 -0.27
C HIS A 7 -8.50 3.67 -0.47
N LEU A 8 -8.36 3.14 -1.70
CA LEU A 8 -8.56 1.71 -1.97
C LEU A 8 -7.23 1.00 -2.23
N VAL A 9 -7.16 -0.27 -1.87
CA VAL A 9 -5.99 -1.11 -2.16
C VAL A 9 -6.41 -2.28 -3.03
N LEU A 10 -5.76 -2.41 -4.18
CA LEU A 10 -5.83 -3.57 -5.06
C LEU A 10 -4.68 -4.51 -4.71
N TYR A 11 -5.03 -5.77 -4.45
CA TYR A 11 -4.08 -6.84 -4.24
C TYR A 11 -4.18 -7.80 -5.42
N PRO A 12 -3.05 -8.23 -6.01
CA PRO A 12 -3.03 -9.45 -6.78
C PRO A 12 -3.63 -10.59 -5.96
N PHE A 13 -4.33 -11.51 -6.61
CA PHE A 13 -5.05 -12.58 -5.90
C PHE A 13 -4.14 -13.42 -5.00
N THR A 14 -2.94 -13.75 -5.48
CA THR A 14 -1.91 -14.47 -4.71
C THR A 14 -1.50 -13.73 -3.43
N GLU A 15 -1.38 -12.40 -3.52
CA GLU A 15 -1.03 -11.58 -2.37
C GLU A 15 -2.19 -11.46 -1.38
N TRP A 16 -3.42 -11.33 -1.88
CA TRP A 16 -4.61 -11.36 -1.03
C TRP A 16 -4.72 -12.68 -0.24
N GLN A 17 -4.41 -13.82 -0.87
CA GLN A 17 -4.38 -15.11 -0.20
C GLN A 17 -3.32 -15.14 0.92
N ARG A 18 -2.12 -14.62 0.65
CA ARG A 18 -1.03 -14.56 1.64
C ARG A 18 -1.43 -13.73 2.87
N ILE A 19 -1.91 -12.50 2.65
CA ILE A 19 -2.34 -11.62 3.74
C ILE A 19 -3.50 -12.23 4.51
N SER A 20 -4.50 -12.80 3.81
CA SER A 20 -5.65 -13.44 4.47
C SER A 20 -5.22 -14.63 5.34
N ALA A 21 -4.23 -15.41 4.91
CA ALA A 21 -3.68 -16.50 5.71
C ALA A 21 -2.98 -15.99 6.98
N GLU A 22 -2.28 -14.86 6.93
CA GLU A 22 -1.68 -14.21 8.10
C GLU A 22 -2.74 -13.72 9.08
N LEU A 23 -3.78 -13.04 8.58
CA LEU A 23 -4.89 -12.56 9.43
C LEU A 23 -5.66 -13.69 10.11
N ASN A 24 -5.82 -14.82 9.43
CA ASN A 24 -6.48 -16.00 9.98
C ASN A 24 -5.71 -16.66 11.14
N ARG A 25 -4.43 -16.33 11.33
CA ARG A 25 -3.62 -16.80 12.48
C ARG A 25 -3.84 -15.97 13.74
N LEU A 26 -4.52 -14.83 13.65
CA LEU A 26 -4.75 -13.98 14.81
C LEU A 26 -5.71 -14.64 15.81
N ASN A 27 -5.39 -14.50 17.11
CA ASN A 27 -6.21 -15.05 18.18
C ASN A 27 -7.59 -14.36 18.24
N LEU A 28 -8.65 -15.08 17.90
CA LEU A 28 -10.03 -14.57 17.90
C LEU A 28 -10.61 -14.33 19.30
N TYR A 29 -10.00 -14.80 20.39
CA TYR A 29 -10.45 -14.46 21.74
C TYR A 29 -10.12 -13.00 22.11
N VAL A 30 -9.11 -12.41 21.47
CA VAL A 30 -8.74 -11.00 21.66
C VAL A 30 -9.67 -10.11 20.85
N LYS A 31 -10.44 -9.25 21.52
CA LYS A 31 -11.41 -8.34 20.87
C LYS A 31 -10.76 -7.48 19.78
N LYS A 32 -9.58 -6.91 20.06
CA LYS A 32 -8.82 -6.07 19.12
C LYS A 32 -8.54 -6.79 17.80
N ASN A 33 -8.19 -8.07 17.85
CA ASN A 33 -7.92 -8.87 16.65
C ASN A 33 -9.19 -9.07 15.81
N ARG A 34 -10.31 -9.42 16.45
CA ARG A 34 -11.60 -9.56 15.75
C ARG A 34 -12.03 -8.26 15.08
N ASP A 35 -11.88 -7.14 15.78
CA ASP A 35 -12.22 -5.83 15.25
C ASP A 35 -11.33 -5.48 14.05
N PHE A 36 -10.02 -5.71 14.16
CA PHE A 36 -9.09 -5.50 13.06
C PHE A 36 -9.43 -6.33 11.82
N ILE A 37 -9.66 -7.64 11.98
CA ILE A 37 -10.06 -8.54 10.88
C ILE A 37 -11.33 -8.01 10.20
N ARG A 38 -12.37 -7.67 10.98
CA ARG A 38 -13.62 -7.12 10.42
C ARG A 38 -13.40 -5.83 9.65
N TYR A 39 -12.61 -4.90 10.20
CA TYR A 39 -12.34 -3.63 9.54
C TYR A 39 -11.47 -3.79 8.30
N PHE A 40 -10.50 -4.70 8.33
CA PHE A 40 -9.65 -5.00 7.18
C PHE A 40 -10.47 -5.61 6.03
N HIS A 41 -11.39 -6.55 6.31
CA HIS A 41 -12.20 -7.18 5.27
C HIS A 41 -13.45 -6.39 4.84
N ARG A 42 -13.79 -5.27 5.49
CA ARG A 42 -15.03 -4.50 5.24
C ARG A 42 -15.19 -3.98 3.81
N GLY A 43 -14.11 -3.96 3.03
CA GLY A 43 -14.09 -3.60 1.63
C GLY A 43 -13.49 -4.65 0.70
N ALA A 44 -13.30 -5.87 1.18
CA ALA A 44 -12.82 -6.97 0.36
C ALA A 44 -13.85 -7.28 -0.72
N THR A 45 -13.44 -7.16 -1.98
CA THR A 45 -14.29 -7.46 -3.13
C THR A 45 -13.34 -7.93 -4.23
N GLU A 46 -13.60 -9.13 -4.73
CA GLU A 46 -12.90 -9.69 -5.88
C GLU A 46 -13.38 -8.96 -7.14
N LEU A 47 -12.44 -8.68 -8.04
CA LEU A 47 -12.68 -7.95 -9.27
C LEU A 47 -12.01 -8.71 -10.41
N GLU A 48 -12.66 -8.70 -11.55
CA GLU A 48 -12.14 -9.25 -12.80
C GLU A 48 -11.97 -8.12 -13.82
N LEU A 49 -11.00 -8.30 -14.72
CA LEU A 49 -10.81 -7.41 -15.86
C LEU A 49 -11.85 -7.74 -16.93
N ASP A 50 -12.46 -6.72 -17.51
CA ASP A 50 -13.27 -6.91 -18.71
C ASP A 50 -12.38 -7.23 -19.94
N GLY A 51 -13.02 -7.52 -21.08
CA GLY A 51 -12.31 -7.83 -22.33
C GLY A 51 -11.46 -6.68 -22.90
N SER A 52 -11.52 -5.49 -22.31
CA SER A 52 -10.70 -4.33 -22.65
C SER A 52 -9.66 -4.01 -21.57
N GLY A 53 -9.49 -4.88 -20.57
CA GLY A 53 -8.54 -4.69 -19.48
C GLY A 53 -8.97 -3.63 -18.46
N ARG A 54 -10.27 -3.33 -18.34
CA ARG A 54 -10.80 -2.36 -17.36
C ARG A 54 -11.29 -3.06 -16.10
N LEU A 55 -11.10 -2.40 -14.95
CA LEU A 55 -11.67 -2.82 -13.67
C LEU A 55 -12.91 -1.97 -13.35
N LEU A 56 -14.00 -2.64 -12.95
CA LEU A 56 -15.20 -1.96 -12.47
C LEU A 56 -15.19 -1.91 -10.93
N LEU A 57 -14.85 -0.75 -10.36
CA LEU A 57 -14.85 -0.57 -8.92
C LEU A 57 -16.28 -0.38 -8.37
N PRO A 58 -16.70 -1.14 -7.34
CA PRO A 58 -18.00 -0.96 -6.70
C PRO A 58 -18.18 0.48 -6.18
N ARG A 59 -19.34 1.09 -6.45
CA ARG A 59 -19.65 2.47 -6.06
C ARG A 59 -19.39 2.76 -4.58
N ARG A 60 -19.78 1.86 -3.68
CA ARG A 60 -19.55 1.95 -2.23
C ARG A 60 -18.07 2.07 -1.82
N LEU A 61 -17.16 1.59 -2.65
CA LEU A 61 -15.71 1.67 -2.41
C LEU A 61 -15.18 3.00 -2.94
N LEU A 62 -15.63 3.43 -4.12
CA LEU A 62 -15.34 4.76 -4.65
C LEU A 62 -15.79 5.85 -3.68
N ASP A 63 -17.02 5.74 -3.14
CA ASP A 63 -17.56 6.70 -2.16
C ASP A 63 -16.72 6.75 -0.88
N TYR A 64 -16.21 5.61 -0.40
CA TYR A 64 -15.29 5.57 0.75
C TYR A 64 -13.98 6.31 0.46
N ALA A 65 -13.38 6.02 -0.70
CA ALA A 65 -12.11 6.60 -1.12
C ALA A 65 -12.24 8.03 -1.64
N GLY A 66 -13.47 8.56 -1.79
CA GLY A 66 -13.72 9.90 -2.29
C GLY A 66 -13.41 10.06 -3.78
N ILE A 67 -13.25 8.95 -4.52
CA ILE A 67 -12.88 8.97 -5.94
C ILE A 67 -14.14 9.24 -6.77
N SER A 68 -14.11 10.30 -7.57
CA SER A 68 -15.21 10.71 -8.45
C SER A 68 -14.85 10.57 -9.93
N GLU A 69 -13.96 11.41 -10.44
CA GLU A 69 -13.66 11.56 -11.87
C GLU A 69 -12.27 11.03 -12.23
N ALA A 70 -11.30 11.27 -11.36
CA ALA A 70 -9.91 10.91 -11.56
C ALA A 70 -9.40 10.04 -10.41
N VAL A 71 -8.42 9.20 -10.72
CA VAL A 71 -7.78 8.31 -9.76
C VAL A 71 -6.27 8.36 -9.95
N ILE A 72 -5.54 8.45 -8.84
CA ILE A 72 -4.10 8.23 -8.82
C ILE A 72 -3.86 6.77 -8.47
N LEU A 73 -2.99 6.11 -9.24
CA LEU A 73 -2.53 4.75 -8.96
C LEU A 73 -1.11 4.82 -8.43
N LEU A 74 -0.92 4.43 -7.17
CA LEU A 74 0.39 4.31 -6.56
C LEU A 74 0.71 2.83 -6.38
N ALA A 75 1.69 2.32 -7.12
CA ALA A 75 2.17 0.96 -6.99
C ALA A 75 3.44 0.94 -6.15
N TYR A 76 3.43 0.16 -5.05
CA TYR A 76 4.65 -0.14 -4.30
C TYR A 76 4.56 -1.54 -3.70
N ALA A 77 5.71 -2.20 -3.60
CA ALA A 77 5.83 -3.60 -3.18
C ALA A 77 4.89 -4.53 -3.97
N ASN A 78 3.83 -5.04 -3.34
CA ASN A 78 2.98 -6.11 -3.84
C ASN A 78 1.50 -5.72 -3.97
N ARG A 79 1.21 -4.42 -4.03
CA ARG A 79 -0.15 -3.87 -4.11
C ARG A 79 -0.17 -2.57 -4.91
N ILE A 80 -1.37 -2.18 -5.31
CA ILE A 80 -1.64 -0.87 -5.92
C ILE A 80 -2.64 -0.15 -5.03
N GLU A 81 -2.33 1.07 -4.63
CA GLU A 81 -3.28 1.96 -4.00
C GLU A 81 -3.97 2.84 -5.05
N CYS A 82 -5.27 3.07 -4.85
CA CYS A 82 -6.10 3.94 -5.66
C CYS A 82 -6.57 5.11 -4.80
N TRP A 83 -6.18 6.31 -5.20
CA TRP A 83 -6.42 7.53 -4.44
C TRP A 83 -7.25 8.53 -5.23
N ASP A 84 -8.07 9.29 -4.50
CA ASP A 84 -8.52 10.60 -4.98
C ASP A 84 -7.31 11.55 -5.07
N PRO A 85 -7.16 12.33 -6.16
CA PRO A 85 -6.00 13.20 -6.34
C PRO A 85 -5.77 14.20 -5.20
N LEU A 86 -6.84 14.84 -4.69
CA LEU A 86 -6.70 15.84 -3.62
C LEU A 86 -6.27 15.19 -2.31
N ARG A 87 -6.81 14.00 -1.99
CA ARG A 87 -6.39 13.24 -0.80
C ARG A 87 -4.94 12.77 -0.89
N TYR A 88 -4.49 12.39 -2.08
CA TYR A 88 -3.10 12.01 -2.30
C TYR A 88 -2.15 13.19 -2.12
N GLU A 89 -2.50 14.37 -2.66
CA GLU A 89 -1.71 15.59 -2.45
C GLU A 89 -1.67 16.00 -0.97
N GLN A 90 -2.78 15.84 -0.25
CA GLN A 90 -2.83 16.09 1.20
C GLN A 90 -1.93 15.15 1.98
N LEU A 91 -1.91 13.85 1.64
CA LEU A 91 -1.00 12.87 2.24
C LEU A 91 0.46 13.27 2.07
N LEU A 92 0.84 13.72 0.86
CA LEU A 92 2.21 14.16 0.59
C LEU A 92 2.57 15.48 1.29
N SER A 93 1.58 16.35 1.50
CA SER A 93 1.77 17.63 2.18
C SER A 93 1.87 17.49 3.70
N ASP A 94 1.36 16.39 4.26
CA ASP A 94 1.45 16.03 5.68
C ASP A 94 2.70 15.17 5.97
N GLU A 95 3.78 15.38 5.20
CA GLU A 95 5.05 14.71 5.45
C GLU A 95 5.52 15.01 6.89
N PRO A 96 5.86 13.98 7.69
CA PRO A 96 6.32 14.19 9.05
C PRO A 96 7.50 15.17 9.05
N ALA A 97 7.39 16.24 9.85
CA ALA A 97 8.43 17.27 9.96
C ALA A 97 9.82 16.71 10.34
N ASP A 98 9.87 15.48 10.84
CA ASP A 98 11.08 14.72 11.15
C ASP A 98 11.02 13.30 10.53
N PHE A 99 10.87 13.24 9.20
CA PHE A 99 10.91 11.96 8.46
C PHE A 99 12.20 11.16 8.74
N ALA A 100 13.33 11.85 8.96
CA ALA A 100 14.60 11.20 9.30
C ALA A 100 14.51 10.43 10.62
N ARG A 101 13.93 11.02 11.66
CA ARG A 101 13.72 10.33 12.94
C ARG A 101 12.71 9.19 12.82
N LEU A 102 11.64 9.35 12.04
CA LEU A 102 10.71 8.27 11.78
C LEU A 102 11.41 7.09 11.10
N ALA A 103 12.27 7.38 10.11
CA ALA A 103 13.07 6.36 9.44
C ALA A 103 14.03 5.67 10.42
N GLU A 104 14.68 6.42 11.32
CA GLU A 104 15.55 5.85 12.35
C GLU A 104 14.77 4.98 13.36
N GLU A 105 13.59 5.39 13.80
CA GLU A 105 12.77 4.59 14.72
C GLU A 105 12.35 3.25 14.10
N ILE A 106 11.96 3.27 12.81
CA ILE A 106 11.48 2.09 12.10
C ILE A 106 12.65 1.18 11.68
N MET A 107 13.72 1.76 11.11
CA MET A 107 14.82 1.01 10.51
C MET A 107 15.97 0.75 11.48
N GLY A 108 16.22 1.67 12.41
CA GLY A 108 17.32 1.61 13.38
C GLY A 108 17.08 0.70 14.58
N GLY A 109 15.80 0.38 14.89
CA GLY A 109 15.44 -0.59 15.93
C GLY A 109 15.53 -2.06 15.48
N THR A 110 15.88 -2.32 14.22
CA THR A 110 16.21 -3.67 13.78
C THR A 110 17.67 -3.89 14.16
N ASP A 111 17.94 -4.63 15.23
CA ASP A 111 19.26 -5.22 15.43
C ASP A 111 19.59 -6.00 14.16
N ALA A 112 20.41 -5.40 13.30
CA ALA A 112 20.97 -6.00 12.10
C ALA A 112 22.02 -7.06 12.48
N ALA A 113 21.65 -7.94 13.39
CA ALA A 113 22.32 -9.18 13.67
C ALA A 113 21.61 -10.27 12.86
N GLU A 114 22.31 -10.73 11.82
CA GLU A 114 22.07 -11.99 11.10
C GLU A 114 21.00 -11.99 9.99
N SER A 115 21.30 -11.31 8.89
CA SER A 115 21.46 -11.98 7.58
C SER A 115 21.94 -10.97 6.55
N GLY A 116 23.20 -11.06 6.17
CA GLY A 116 23.77 -10.26 5.11
C GLY A 116 23.18 -10.64 3.76
N GLU A 117 22.28 -9.83 3.24
CA GLU A 117 22.01 -9.68 1.81
C GLU A 117 21.63 -8.21 1.58
N LEU A 118 22.65 -7.38 1.34
CA LEU A 118 22.45 -6.07 0.75
C LEU A 118 21.83 -6.28 -0.63
N LEU A 119 20.73 -5.58 -0.91
CA LEU A 119 20.01 -5.58 -2.18
C LEU A 119 20.99 -5.65 -3.37
N PRO A 120 20.96 -6.71 -4.19
CA PRO A 120 21.81 -6.77 -5.36
C PRO A 120 21.27 -5.78 -6.40
N GLY A 121 22.14 -4.88 -6.89
CA GLY A 121 21.87 -4.12 -8.12
C GLY A 121 22.05 -2.60 -8.07
N PHE A 122 22.28 -1.98 -6.91
CA PHE A 122 22.44 -0.50 -6.89
C PHE A 122 23.86 -0.02 -7.27
N ARG A 123 24.84 -0.92 -7.37
CA ARG A 123 26.24 -0.56 -7.71
C ARG A 123 26.54 -0.45 -9.20
N ASP A 124 25.64 -0.91 -10.08
CA ASP A 124 25.90 -1.03 -11.52
C ASP A 124 25.00 -0.13 -12.39
N LEU A 125 24.45 0.96 -11.83
CA LEU A 125 23.77 1.97 -12.64
C LEU A 125 24.80 2.73 -13.48
N PRO A 126 24.67 2.76 -14.82
CA PRO A 126 25.53 3.59 -15.66
C PRO A 126 25.35 5.06 -15.27
N PRO A 127 26.41 5.89 -15.37
CA PRO A 127 26.29 7.31 -15.09
C PRO A 127 25.21 7.94 -15.99
N GLY A 128 24.33 8.74 -15.39
CA GLY A 128 23.27 9.44 -16.10
C GLY A 128 23.82 10.38 -17.18
N PRO A 129 23.00 10.72 -18.20
CA PRO A 129 23.44 11.56 -19.30
C PRO A 129 23.85 12.96 -18.81
N PRO A 130 24.84 13.61 -19.45
CA PRO A 130 25.55 14.79 -18.93
C PRO A 130 24.71 16.07 -18.73
N ASN A 131 23.41 16.05 -19.05
CA ASN A 131 22.53 17.23 -19.02
C ASN A 131 21.23 17.02 -18.21
N ALA A 132 21.20 16.11 -17.23
CA ALA A 132 20.11 16.09 -16.27
C ALA A 132 20.24 17.30 -15.33
N ARG A 133 19.48 18.36 -15.59
CA ARG A 133 19.35 19.50 -14.66
C ARG A 133 18.40 19.09 -13.53
N HIS A 134 18.81 19.42 -12.30
CA HIS A 134 18.02 19.33 -11.07
C HIS A 134 16.76 20.19 -11.12
#